data_AF-A0A4Q7G5N0-F1
#
_entry.id   AF-A0A4Q7G5N0-F1
#
_cell.length_a   1.000
_cell.length_b   1.000
_cell.length_c   1.000
_cell.angle_alpha   90.00
_cell.angle_beta   90.00
_cell.angle_gamma   90.00
#
_symmetry.space_group_name_H-M   'P 1'
#
loop_
_entity.id
_entity.type
_entity.pdbx_description
1 polymer ?
#
loop_
_entity_poly.entity_id
_entity_poly.type
_entity_poly.pdbx_seq_one_letter_code
_entity_poly.pdbx_strand_id
1 'polypeptide(L)' 'MQGATVIVFAGQFRVDSFVEFVNHRARRLQLDAVVETATPDCIEVAVSGQPELVDAFEMACSLGPIDCLVRDVWRKNASA' A
#
# COMPACT_ATOMS: atom_id res chain seq x y z
N MET A 1 -12.25 4.87 -10.22
CA MET A 1 -11.81 3.47 -10.08
C MET A 1 -12.93 2.69 -9.42
N GLN A 2 -13.65 1.82 -10.13
CA GLN A 2 -14.63 0.92 -9.51
C GLN A 2 -13.88 -0.33 -9.02
N GLY A 3 -14.07 -0.75 -7.77
CA GLY A 3 -13.44 -1.95 -7.21
C GLY A 3 -12.05 -1.78 -6.58
N ALA A 4 -11.63 -0.55 -6.27
CA ALA A 4 -10.39 -0.32 -5.54
C ALA A 4 -10.54 -0.64 -4.04
N THR A 5 -9.56 -1.31 -3.47
CA THR A 5 -9.43 -1.55 -2.03
C THR A 5 -8.44 -0.54 -1.46
N VAL A 6 -8.74 0.08 -0.33
CA VAL A 6 -7.75 0.90 0.38
C VAL A 6 -7.06 0.04 1.42
N ILE A 7 -5.73 -0.07 1.32
CA ILE A 7 -4.89 -0.74 2.30
C ILE A 7 -4.19 0.34 3.13
N VAL A 8 -4.20 0.15 4.44
CA VAL A 8 -3.54 1.03 5.39
C VAL A 8 -2.37 0.29 6.02
N PHE A 9 -1.21 0.94 6.02
CA PHE A 9 0.00 0.49 6.68
C PHE A 9 0.32 1.48 7.80
N ALA A 10 0.28 1.02 9.05
CA ALA A 10 0.70 1.82 10.20
C ALA A 10 2.09 1.37 10.67
N GLY A 11 2.92 2.32 11.09
CA GLY A 11 4.31 2.01 11.38
C GLY A 11 5.19 3.21 11.63
N GLN A 12 6.44 3.10 11.18
CA GLN A 12 7.44 4.16 11.17
C GLN A 12 8.00 4.24 9.75
N PHE A 13 7.74 5.35 9.07
CA PHE A 13 8.00 5.50 7.65
C PHE A 13 8.95 6.65 7.37
N ARG A 14 9.95 6.36 6.54
CA ARG A 14 10.54 7.36 5.67
C ARG A 14 9.63 7.48 4.46
N VAL A 15 8.77 8.49 4.49
CA VAL A 15 7.64 8.66 3.56
C VAL A 15 8.06 8.49 2.10
N ASP A 16 9.09 9.21 1.65
CA ASP A 16 9.55 9.14 0.25
C ASP A 16 9.99 7.72 -0.15
N SER A 17 10.70 7.02 0.76
CA SER A 17 11.17 5.65 0.53
C SER A 17 9.99 4.67 0.40
N PHE A 18 9.00 4.78 1.28
CA PHE A 18 7.83 3.90 1.25
C PHE A 18 6.94 4.17 0.03
N VAL A 19 6.75 5.44 -0.34
CA VAL A 19 5.98 5.82 -1.54
C VAL A 19 6.66 5.32 -2.82
N GLU A 20 7.99 5.45 -2.93
CA GLU A 20 8.73 4.87 -4.05
C GLU A 20 8.58 3.34 -4.09
N PHE A 21 8.66 2.68 -2.93
CA PHE A 21 8.48 1.24 -2.81
C PHE A 21 7.09 0.79 -3.28
N VAL A 22 6.03 1.48 -2.83
CA VAL A 22 4.64 1.26 -3.26
C VAL A 22 4.51 1.36 -4.79
N ASN A 23 4.99 2.46 -5.37
CA ASN A 23 4.90 2.70 -6.81
C ASN A 23 5.67 1.63 -7.61
N HIS A 24 6.86 1.25 -7.14
CA HIS A 24 7.66 0.19 -7.76
C HIS A 24 6.93 -1.17 -7.73
N ARG A 25 6.31 -1.54 -6.60
CA ARG A 25 5.58 -2.80 -6.46
C ARG A 25 4.30 -2.83 -7.29
N ALA A 26 3.52 -1.75 -7.28
CA ALA A 26 2.32 -1.63 -8.09
C ALA A 26 2.64 -1.81 -9.59
N ARG A 27 3.69 -1.12 -10.07
CA ARG A 27 4.15 -1.25 -11.47
C ARG A 27 4.59 -2.67 -11.81
N ARG A 28 5.31 -3.36 -10.91
CA ARG A 28 5.78 -4.74 -11.14
C ARG A 28 4.63 -5.75 -11.19
N LEU A 29 3.56 -5.49 -10.46
CA LEU A 29 2.37 -6.35 -10.40
C LEU A 29 1.29 -5.91 -11.40
N GLN A 30 1.53 -4.89 -12.23
CA GLN A 30 0.55 -4.31 -13.15
C GLN A 30 -0.76 -3.90 -12.45
N LEU A 31 -0.62 -3.32 -11.25
CA LEU A 31 -1.72 -2.78 -10.46
C LEU A 31 -1.79 -1.27 -10.62
N ASP A 32 -3.00 -0.73 -10.56
CA ASP A 32 -3.24 0.70 -10.38
C ASP A 32 -3.22 1.00 -8.88
N ALA A 33 -2.31 1.87 -8.43
CA ALA A 33 -2.18 2.27 -7.04
C ALA A 33 -2.07 3.79 -6.92
N VAL A 34 -2.78 4.35 -5.93
CA VAL A 34 -2.74 5.77 -5.58
C VAL A 34 -2.48 5.88 -4.08
N VAL A 35 -1.43 6.60 -3.70
CA VAL A 35 -1.18 6.92 -2.29
C VAL A 35 -2.11 8.07 -1.89
N GLU A 36 -3.06 7.80 -0.99
CA GLU A 36 -4.06 8.77 -0.53
C GLU A 36 -3.55 9.56 0.68
N THR A 37 -2.84 8.87 1.59
CA THR A 37 -2.24 9.46 2.78
C THR A 37 -0.80 8.98 2.90
N ALA A 38 0.11 9.90 3.23
CA ALA A 38 1.50 9.56 3.48
C ALA A 38 2.05 10.40 4.63
N THR A 39 2.17 9.79 5.81
CA THR A 39 2.75 10.39 7.02
C THR A 39 3.84 9.48 7.59
N PRO A 40 4.69 9.98 8.51
CA PRO A 40 5.71 9.15 9.16
C PRO A 40 5.18 7.96 9.96
N ASP A 41 3.87 7.90 10.23
CA ASP A 41 3.18 6.91 11.06
C ASP A 41 2.10 6.12 10.32
N CYS A 42 1.63 6.59 9.16
CA CYS A 42 0.56 5.96 8.39
C CYS A 42 0.72 6.19 6.88
N ILE A 43 0.60 5.12 6.10
CA ILE A 43 0.48 5.17 4.63
C ILE A 43 -0.84 4.52 4.22
N GLU A 44 -1.63 5.21 3.40
CA GLU A 44 -2.87 4.68 2.82
C GLU A 44 -2.74 4.61 1.30
N VAL A 45 -3.06 3.43 0.74
CA VAL A 45 -2.95 3.17 -0.69
C VAL A 45 -4.26 2.61 -1.21
N ALA A 46 -4.92 3.34 -2.11
CA ALA A 46 -6.00 2.82 -2.92
C ALA A 46 -5.41 1.99 -4.06
N VAL A 47 -5.73 0.69 -4.11
CA VAL A 47 -5.19 -0.24 -5.10
C VAL A 47 -6.31 -1.00 -5.81
N SER A 48 -6.18 -1.15 -7.14
CA SER A 48 -7.09 -1.94 -7.97
C SER A 48 -6.33 -2.79 -8.98
N GLY A 49 -6.90 -3.96 -9.31
CA GLY A 49 -6.34 -4.91 -10.27
C GLY A 49 -6.81 -6.33 -9.98
N GLN A 50 -6.04 -7.33 -10.40
CA GLN A 50 -6.34 -8.73 -10.11
C GLN A 50 -6.28 -8.97 -8.58
N PRO A 51 -7.30 -9.57 -7.94
CA PRO A 51 -7.34 -9.72 -6.48
C PRO A 51 -6.12 -10.41 -5.88
N GLU A 52 -5.66 -11.49 -6.51
CA GLU A 52 -4.47 -12.24 -6.07
C GLU A 52 -3.19 -11.37 -6.10
N LEU A 53 -3.10 -10.43 -7.04
CA LEU A 53 -1.97 -9.51 -7.13
C LEU A 53 -2.11 -8.37 -6.13
N VAL A 54 -3.33 -7.93 -5.80
CA VAL A 54 -3.58 -7.00 -4.69
C VAL A 54 -3.15 -7.62 -3.36
N ASP A 55 -3.45 -8.90 -3.14
CA ASP A 55 -3.00 -9.63 -1.95
C ASP A 55 -1.46 -9.73 -1.92
N ALA A 56 -0.83 -10.04 -3.05
CA ALA A 56 0.64 -10.06 -3.16
C ALA A 56 1.28 -8.68 -2.92
N PHE A 57 0.61 -7.62 -3.38
CA PHE A 57 1.02 -6.23 -3.14
C PHE A 57 0.97 -5.88 -1.65
N GLU A 58 -0.12 -6.25 -0.96
CA GLU A 58 -0.24 -6.07 0.49
C GLU A 58 0.89 -6.78 1.24
N MET A 59 1.11 -8.06 0.92
CA MET A 59 2.17 -8.86 1.54
C MET A 59 3.57 -8.27 1.27
N ALA A 60 3.82 -7.71 0.10
CA ALA A 60 5.10 -7.08 -0.19
C ALA A 60 5.26 -5.76 0.58
N CYS A 61 4.20 -4.95 0.66
CA CYS A 61 4.24 -3.67 1.34
C CYS A 61 4.25 -3.81 2.86
N SER A 62 3.78 -4.93 3.43
CA SER A 62 3.90 -5.22 4.87
C SER A 62 5.34 -5.46 5.33
N LEU A 63 6.24 -5.82 4.41
CA LEU A 63 7.68 -5.90 4.68
C LEU A 63 8.35 -4.52 4.59
N GLY A 64 7.87 -3.67 3.68
CA GLY A 64 8.40 -2.34 3.42
C GLY A 64 9.85 -2.31 2.88
N PRO A 65 10.37 -1.10 2.61
CA PRO A 65 11.80 -0.89 2.39
C PRO A 65 12.60 -1.02 3.69
N ILE A 66 13.91 -1.22 3.58
CA ILE A 66 14.82 -1.50 4.71
C ILE A 66 14.87 -0.39 5.79
N ASP A 67 14.49 0.83 5.42
CA ASP A 67 14.55 2.03 6.24
C ASP A 67 13.17 2.42 6.82
N CYS A 68 12.18 1.52 6.71
CA CYS A 68 10.85 1.64 7.29
C CYS A 68 10.52 0.43 8.15
N LEU A 69 9.56 0.59 9.06
CA LEU A 69 9.02 -0.49 9.88
C LEU A 69 7.49 -0.44 9.83
N VAL A 70 6.88 -1.38 9.12
CA VAL A 70 5.43 -1.61 9.20
C VAL A 70 5.13 -2.38 10.48
N ARG A 71 4.09 -1.98 11.21
CA ARG A 71 3.65 -2.61 12.46
C ARG A 71 2.30 -3.29 12.30
N ASP A 72 1.37 -2.61 11.64
CA ASP A 72 0.02 -3.09 11.43
C ASP A 72 -0.43 -2.83 10.00
N VAL A 73 -1.27 -3.71 9.47
CA VAL A 73 -1.84 -3.62 8.13
C VAL A 73 -3.31 -4.01 8.18
N TRP A 74 -4.17 -3.21 7.54
CA TRP A 74 -5.59 -3.54 7.39
C TRP A 74 -6.18 -2.94 6.13
N ARG A 75 -7.29 -3.52 5.66
CA ARG A 75 -8.09 -3.00 4.54
C ARG A 75 -9.22 -2.13 5.08
N LYS A 76 -9.42 -0.95 4.51
CA LYS A 76 -10.70 -0.22 4.64
C LYS A 76 -11.66 -0.84 3.63
N ASN A 77 -12.79 -1.36 4.11
CA ASN A 77 -13.87 -1.68 3.19
C ASN A 77 -14.37 -0.37 2.58
N ALA A 78 -14.61 -0.36 1.26
CA ALA A 78 -15.40 0.70 0.66
C ALA A 78 -16.72 0.75 1.43
N SER A 79 -17.03 1.90 2.04
CA SER A 79 -18.35 2.12 2.62
C SER A 79 -19.34 1.96 1.46
N ALA A 80 -20.27 1.01 1.61
CA ALA A 80 -21.32 0.72 0.63
C ALA A 80 -22.18 1.95 0.35
#